data_AF-A0A497KAD2-F1
#
_entry.id   AF-A0A497KAD2-F1
#
_cell.length_a   1.000
_cell.length_b   1.000
_cell.length_c   1.000
_cell.angle_alpha   90.00
_cell.angle_beta   90.00
_cell.angle_gamma   90.00
#
_symmetry.space_group_name_H-M   'P 1'
#
loop_
_entity.id
_entity.type
_entity.pdbx_description
1 polymer ?
#
loop_
_entity_poly.entity_id
_entity_poly.type
_entity_poly.pdbx_seq_one_letter_code
_entity_poly.pdbx_strand_id
1 'polypeptide(L)'
;MDENEVLKELKTRLGDAVIEAEVPRKRRIFVKVKVESFRESARFLVKELGFKHISTITGVDLGDSIELIYHLAYQGSIELSLKVDLPKREPKISTITDLIPGATLYEREVHDLLGVVFEGHPDLSPLLLPEKWPKGIHPLRKEYSLESIRKTLFKG
;
A
#
# COMPACT_ATOMS: atom_id res chain seq x y z
N MET A 1 23.57 -1.64 6.79
CA MET A 1 22.81 -2.80 7.26
C MET A 1 22.60 -3.75 6.10
N ASP A 2 22.64 -5.04 6.35
CA ASP A 2 22.17 -6.04 5.39
C ASP A 2 20.68 -6.38 5.59
N GLU A 3 20.11 -7.20 4.71
CA GLU A 3 18.71 -7.58 4.75
C GLU A 3 18.29 -8.35 6.03
N ASN A 4 19.20 -9.13 6.62
CA ASN A 4 18.92 -9.90 7.82
C ASN A 4 18.93 -9.01 9.06
N GLU A 5 19.85 -8.05 9.11
CA GLU A 5 19.88 -7.02 10.15
C GLU A 5 18.59 -6.19 10.12
N VAL A 6 18.15 -5.72 8.96
CA VAL A 6 16.88 -4.98 8.83
C VAL A 6 15.70 -5.82 9.29
N LEU A 7 15.63 -7.09 8.88
CA LEU A 7 14.54 -7.97 9.28
C LEU A 7 14.53 -8.24 10.80
N LYS A 8 15.71 -8.37 11.41
CA LYS A 8 15.87 -8.54 12.86
C LYS A 8 15.41 -7.29 13.62
N GLU A 9 15.79 -6.09 13.17
CA GLU A 9 15.33 -4.83 13.77
C GLU A 9 13.81 -4.70 13.69
N LEU A 10 13.20 -5.02 12.55
CA LEU A 10 11.75 -5.02 12.38
C LEU A 10 11.05 -5.98 13.35
N LYS A 11 11.52 -7.22 13.46
CA LYS A 11 10.96 -8.20 14.40
C LYS A 11 11.10 -7.75 15.85
N THR A 12 12.24 -7.15 16.20
CA THR A 12 12.51 -6.66 17.56
C THR A 12 11.60 -5.48 17.92
N ARG A 13 11.43 -4.54 16.98
CA ARG A 13 10.67 -3.31 17.20
C ARG A 13 9.15 -3.50 17.16
N LEU A 14 8.68 -4.36 16.26
CA LEU A 14 7.26 -4.55 15.98
C LEU A 14 6.67 -5.77 16.70
N GLY A 15 7.49 -6.74 17.11
CA GLY A 15 7.05 -7.92 17.88
C GLY A 15 5.86 -8.63 17.23
N ASP A 16 4.81 -8.84 18.02
CA ASP A 16 3.57 -9.54 17.61
C ASP A 16 2.73 -8.77 16.57
N ALA A 17 3.14 -7.58 16.16
CA ALA A 17 2.54 -6.87 15.03
C ALA A 17 2.99 -7.40 13.67
N VAL A 18 4.12 -8.13 13.61
CA VAL A 18 4.60 -8.79 12.40
C VAL A 18 3.82 -10.08 12.20
N ILE A 19 3.09 -10.17 11.09
CA ILE A 19 2.31 -11.35 10.70
C ILE A 19 3.22 -12.33 9.95
N GLU A 20 3.98 -11.82 8.98
CA GLU A 20 4.92 -12.60 8.16
C GLU A 20 6.17 -11.77 7.91
N ALA A 21 7.33 -12.43 7.85
CA ALA A 21 8.61 -11.75 7.65
C ALA A 21 9.66 -12.71 7.09
N GLU A 22 10.12 -12.46 5.86
CA GLU A 22 11.07 -13.30 5.15
C GLU A 22 12.04 -12.52 4.27
N VAL A 23 13.18 -13.15 3.97
CA VAL A 23 14.15 -12.71 2.95
C VAL A 23 14.09 -13.72 1.81
N PRO A 24 13.23 -13.54 0.79
CA PRO A 24 13.06 -14.52 -0.28
C PRO A 24 14.32 -14.68 -1.15
N ARG A 25 15.17 -13.64 -1.20
CA ARG A 25 16.49 -13.66 -1.83
C ARG A 25 17.32 -12.48 -1.34
N LYS A 26 18.62 -12.52 -1.64
CA LYS A 26 19.56 -11.44 -1.32
C LYS A 26 18.97 -10.07 -1.66
N ARG A 27 19.07 -9.13 -0.72
CA ARG A 27 18.58 -7.73 -0.83
C ARG A 27 17.07 -7.54 -0.99
N ARG A 28 16.24 -8.56 -0.75
CA ARG A 28 14.77 -8.45 -0.80
C ARG A 28 14.18 -8.87 0.54
N ILE A 29 13.33 -8.03 1.11
CA ILE A 29 12.66 -8.28 2.39
C ILE A 29 11.17 -8.17 2.18
N PHE A 30 10.41 -9.19 2.56
CA PHE A 30 8.95 -9.09 2.64
C PHE A 30 8.55 -9.10 4.10
N VAL A 31 7.72 -8.13 4.49
CA VAL A 31 7.18 -8.03 5.84
C VAL A 31 5.71 -7.67 5.77
N LYS A 32 4.84 -8.48 6.37
CA LYS A 32 3.42 -8.21 6.54
C LYS A 32 3.17 -7.82 7.98
N VAL A 33 2.43 -6.73 8.19
CA VAL A 33 2.11 -6.21 9.53
C VAL A 33 0.61 -6.06 9.70
N LYS A 34 0.16 -6.02 10.96
CA LYS A 34 -1.22 -5.66 11.30
C LYS A 34 -1.51 -4.20 10.94
N VAL A 35 -2.76 -3.90 10.58
CA VAL A 35 -3.21 -2.58 10.12
C VAL A 35 -2.89 -1.49 11.14
N GLU A 36 -3.16 -1.75 12.41
CA GLU A 36 -2.91 -0.83 13.53
C GLU A 36 -1.42 -0.47 13.70
N SER A 37 -0.52 -1.32 13.22
CA SER A 37 0.92 -1.12 13.33
C SER A 37 1.55 -0.59 12.05
N PHE A 38 0.79 -0.48 10.95
CA PHE A 38 1.31 -0.06 9.65
C PHE A 38 1.99 1.31 9.71
N ARG A 39 1.33 2.32 10.28
CA ARG A 39 1.88 3.69 10.33
C ARG A 39 3.12 3.79 11.22
N GLU A 40 3.17 3.05 12.33
CA GLU A 40 4.39 2.96 13.14
C GLU A 40 5.51 2.26 12.38
N SER A 41 5.20 1.18 11.67
CA SER A 41 6.17 0.43 10.86
C SER A 41 6.78 1.32 9.76
N ALA A 42 5.95 2.06 9.05
CA ALA A 42 6.40 3.02 8.04
C ALA A 42 7.26 4.14 8.66
N ARG A 43 6.84 4.71 9.80
CA ARG A 43 7.64 5.71 10.52
C ARG A 43 9.01 5.16 10.93
N PHE A 44 9.06 3.98 11.53
CA PHE A 44 10.29 3.32 11.95
C PHE A 44 11.24 3.11 10.77
N LEU A 45 10.73 2.54 9.68
CA LEU A 45 11.47 2.32 8.44
C LEU A 45 12.07 3.62 7.89
N VAL A 46 11.28 4.70 7.85
CA VAL A 46 11.68 5.97 7.23
C VAL A 46 12.60 6.79 8.13
N LYS A 47 12.23 6.95 9.42
CA LYS A 47 12.88 7.88 10.34
C LYS A 47 14.08 7.26 11.06
N GLU A 48 14.01 5.98 11.40
CA GLU A 48 15.05 5.30 12.18
C GLU A 48 15.96 4.46 11.27
N LEU A 49 15.38 3.65 10.37
CA LEU A 49 16.16 2.78 9.47
C LEU A 49 16.56 3.45 8.14
N GLY A 50 16.04 4.63 7.82
CA GLY A 50 16.50 5.43 6.68
C GLY A 50 15.97 5.01 5.30
N PHE A 51 14.86 4.28 5.22
CA PHE A 51 14.15 3.98 3.96
C PHE A 51 13.43 5.23 3.44
N LYS A 52 14.12 6.07 2.67
CA LYS A 52 13.59 7.37 2.19
C LYS A 52 13.03 7.33 0.77
N HIS A 53 13.26 6.25 0.03
CA HIS A 53 12.82 6.11 -1.35
C HIS A 53 11.65 5.13 -1.43
N ILE A 54 10.54 5.56 -2.01
CA ILE A 54 9.41 4.70 -2.35
C ILE A 54 9.46 4.40 -3.85
N SER A 55 9.57 3.12 -4.19
CA SER A 55 9.65 2.64 -5.57
C SER A 55 8.26 2.60 -6.21
N THR A 56 7.26 2.11 -5.48
CA THR A 56 5.83 2.11 -5.86
C THR A 56 4.96 1.67 -4.67
N ILE A 57 3.65 1.91 -4.75
CA ILE A 57 2.64 1.25 -3.90
C ILE A 57 1.77 0.40 -4.82
N THR A 58 1.63 -0.88 -4.48
CA THR A 58 0.74 -1.79 -5.20
C THR A 58 -0.48 -2.07 -4.32
N GLY A 59 -1.68 -1.98 -4.90
CA GLY A 59 -2.90 -2.51 -4.29
C GLY A 59 -3.35 -3.77 -5.01
N VAL A 60 -3.75 -4.80 -4.26
CA VAL A 60 -4.20 -6.09 -4.80
C VAL A 60 -5.52 -6.48 -4.13
N ASP A 61 -6.57 -6.71 -4.92
CA ASP A 61 -7.81 -7.29 -4.42
C ASP A 61 -7.63 -8.81 -4.24
N LEU A 62 -7.69 -9.29 -3.00
CA LEU A 62 -7.57 -10.72 -2.65
C LEU A 62 -8.91 -11.46 -2.63
N GLY A 63 -10.02 -10.78 -2.91
CA GLY A 63 -11.38 -11.32 -2.82
C GLY A 63 -12.12 -10.74 -1.63
N ASP A 64 -11.66 -11.07 -0.42
CA ASP A 64 -12.26 -10.63 0.85
C ASP A 64 -11.54 -9.43 1.50
N SER A 65 -10.32 -9.13 1.02
CA SER A 65 -9.47 -8.05 1.51
C SER A 65 -8.76 -7.33 0.36
N ILE A 66 -8.22 -6.14 0.65
CA ILE A 66 -7.30 -5.43 -0.24
C ILE A 66 -5.92 -5.43 0.42
N GLU A 67 -4.93 -6.08 -0.20
CA GLU A 67 -3.54 -6.01 0.23
C GLU A 67 -2.89 -4.76 -0.35
N LEU A 68 -2.29 -3.93 0.49
CA LEU A 68 -1.40 -2.86 0.09
C LEU A 68 0.04 -3.31 0.27
N ILE A 69 0.90 -2.99 -0.71
CA ILE A 69 2.31 -3.31 -0.69
C ILE A 69 3.11 -2.04 -0.98
N TYR A 70 3.78 -1.54 0.04
CA TYR A 70 4.66 -0.38 -0.04
C TYR A 70 6.09 -0.86 -0.31
N HIS A 71 6.61 -0.58 -1.50
CA HIS A 71 7.97 -0.98 -1.89
C HIS A 71 8.94 0.17 -1.59
N LEU A 72 9.79 -0.04 -0.59
CA LEU A 72 10.75 0.93 -0.10
C LEU A 72 12.18 0.48 -0.39
N ALA A 73 13.01 1.39 -0.89
CA ALA A 73 14.41 1.13 -1.17
C ALA A 73 15.31 1.78 -0.11
N TYR A 74 16.30 1.03 0.36
CA TYR A 74 17.36 1.49 1.25
C TYR A 74 18.68 1.61 0.49
N GLN A 75 19.14 2.85 0.34
CA GLN A 75 20.43 3.20 -0.29
C GLN A 75 20.65 2.53 -1.66
N GLY A 76 19.58 2.29 -2.43
CA GLY A 76 19.63 1.65 -3.76
C GLY A 76 20.12 0.19 -3.75
N SER A 77 20.20 -0.46 -2.58
CA SER A 77 20.81 -1.78 -2.45
C SER A 77 19.86 -2.82 -1.87
N ILE A 78 19.00 -2.46 -0.91
CA ILE A 78 18.00 -3.35 -0.32
C ILE A 78 16.63 -2.82 -0.66
N GLU A 79 15.69 -3.72 -0.96
CA GLU A 79 14.30 -3.36 -1.15
C GLU A 79 13.38 -4.18 -0.26
N LEU A 80 12.49 -3.45 0.40
CA LEU A 80 11.56 -3.95 1.38
C LEU A 80 10.14 -3.73 0.87
N SER A 81 9.34 -4.79 0.89
CA SER A 81 7.90 -4.74 0.64
C SER A 81 7.18 -4.81 1.99
N LEU A 82 6.66 -3.67 2.44
CA LEU A 82 5.81 -3.57 3.63
C LEU A 82 4.36 -3.83 3.20
N LYS A 83 3.80 -4.94 3.66
CA LYS A 83 2.46 -5.42 3.32
C LYS A 83 1.48 -5.20 4.45
N VAL A 84 0.23 -4.91 4.11
CA VAL A 84 -0.89 -4.79 5.04
C VAL A 84 -2.18 -5.16 4.34
N ASP A 85 -3.02 -5.96 4.99
CA ASP A 85 -4.31 -6.39 4.46
C ASP A 85 -5.42 -5.54 5.09
N LEU A 86 -6.26 -4.93 4.25
CA LEU A 86 -7.40 -4.11 4.66
C LEU A 86 -8.73 -4.84 4.40
N PRO A 87 -9.74 -4.65 5.24
CA PRO A 87 -11.08 -5.19 4.97
C PRO A 87 -11.65 -4.56 3.70
N LYS A 88 -12.23 -5.37 2.82
CA LYS A 88 -12.69 -4.90 1.50
C LYS A 88 -13.87 -3.93 1.53
N ARG A 89 -14.76 -4.05 2.53
CA ARG A 89 -15.97 -3.22 2.61
C ARG A 89 -15.64 -1.75 2.88
N GLU A 90 -14.67 -1.51 3.78
CA GLU A 90 -14.28 -0.19 4.25
C GLU A 90 -12.74 -0.13 4.37
N PRO A 91 -12.00 -0.23 3.25
CA PRO A 91 -10.55 -0.31 3.27
C PRO A 91 -10.00 1.07 3.61
N LYS A 92 -9.43 1.20 4.79
CA LYS A 92 -9.02 2.48 5.35
C LYS A 92 -7.70 2.33 6.09
N ILE A 93 -6.79 3.28 5.89
CA ILE A 93 -5.46 3.27 6.49
C ILE A 93 -4.94 4.71 6.63
N SER A 94 -3.98 4.95 7.52
CA SER A 94 -3.32 6.26 7.57
C SER A 94 -2.33 6.44 6.43
N THR A 95 -2.32 7.63 5.82
CA THR A 95 -1.32 8.04 4.84
C THR A 95 0.11 7.93 5.38
N ILE A 96 1.09 7.83 4.49
CA ILE A 96 2.50 8.08 4.81
C ILE A 96 3.09 9.29 4.08
N THR A 97 2.28 10.13 3.43
CA THR A 97 2.76 11.28 2.63
C THR A 97 3.57 12.29 3.45
N ASP A 98 3.31 12.41 4.76
CA ASP A 98 4.10 13.22 5.69
C ASP A 98 5.48 12.62 6.00
N LEU A 99 5.64 11.30 5.84
CA LEU A 99 6.89 10.58 6.00
C LEU A 99 7.67 10.54 4.68
N ILE A 100 6.99 10.23 3.58
CA ILE A 100 7.54 10.11 2.23
C ILE A 100 6.60 10.85 1.24
N PRO A 101 6.90 12.09 0.85
CA PRO A 101 6.06 12.86 -0.08
C PRO A 101 5.81 12.16 -1.42
N GLY A 102 6.74 11.31 -1.87
CA GLY A 102 6.59 10.49 -3.07
C GLY A 102 5.40 9.53 -3.05
N ALA A 103 4.84 9.21 -1.87
CA ALA A 103 3.65 8.37 -1.75
C ALA A 103 2.37 9.02 -2.32
N THR A 104 2.36 10.35 -2.51
CA THR A 104 1.14 11.12 -2.85
C THR A 104 0.42 10.61 -4.09
N LEU A 105 1.14 10.38 -5.19
CA LEU A 105 0.50 9.92 -6.43
C LEU A 105 0.07 8.45 -6.34
N TYR A 106 0.86 7.62 -5.67
CA TYR A 106 0.57 6.20 -5.51
C TYR A 106 -0.65 5.94 -4.63
N GLU A 107 -0.77 6.65 -3.50
CA GLU A 107 -1.95 6.54 -2.63
C GLU A 107 -3.21 7.06 -3.33
N ARG A 108 -3.10 8.12 -4.13
CA ARG A 108 -4.20 8.58 -4.99
C ARG A 108 -4.61 7.56 -6.06
N GLU A 109 -3.65 6.94 -6.72
CA GLU A 109 -3.92 5.89 -7.72
C GLU A 109 -4.68 4.71 -7.08
N VAL A 110 -4.20 4.22 -5.92
CA VAL A 110 -4.85 3.15 -5.18
C VAL A 110 -6.25 3.56 -4.70
N HIS A 111 -6.41 4.79 -4.21
CA HIS A 111 -7.72 5.32 -3.84
C HIS A 111 -8.68 5.33 -5.04
N ASP A 112 -8.25 5.83 -6.18
CA ASP A 112 -9.08 5.97 -7.37
C ASP A 112 -9.50 4.59 -7.91
N LEU A 113 -8.54 3.68 -8.05
CA LEU A 113 -8.74 2.39 -8.71
C LEU A 113 -9.27 1.26 -7.82
N LEU A 114 -9.00 1.31 -6.51
CA LEU A 114 -9.37 0.28 -5.52
C LEU A 114 -10.24 0.81 -4.38
N GLY A 115 -10.45 2.12 -4.26
CA GLY A 115 -11.35 2.71 -3.27
C GLY A 115 -10.82 2.69 -1.84
N VAL A 116 -9.49 2.64 -1.65
CA VAL A 116 -8.86 2.69 -0.34
C VAL A 116 -8.80 4.13 0.16
N VAL A 117 -9.26 4.37 1.39
CA VAL A 117 -9.23 5.70 2.00
C VAL A 117 -7.95 5.88 2.82
N PHE A 118 -7.10 6.82 2.40
CA PHE A 118 -5.86 7.20 3.10
C PHE A 118 -6.09 8.41 4.01
N GLU A 119 -6.26 8.18 5.31
CA GLU A 119 -6.51 9.26 6.28
C GLU A 119 -5.32 10.20 6.40
N GLY A 120 -5.58 11.50 6.34
CA GLY A 120 -4.57 12.55 6.42
C GLY A 120 -3.88 12.84 5.08
N HIS A 121 -4.25 12.17 3.99
CA HIS A 121 -3.72 12.45 2.67
C HIS A 121 -4.13 13.86 2.19
N PRO A 122 -3.20 14.67 1.64
CA PRO A 122 -3.46 16.08 1.34
C PRO A 122 -4.48 16.31 0.21
N ASP A 123 -4.56 15.38 -0.74
CA ASP A 123 -5.46 15.47 -1.89
C ASP A 123 -5.86 14.07 -2.37
N LEU A 124 -7.09 13.64 -2.10
CA LEU A 124 -7.64 12.37 -2.62
C LEU A 124 -8.61 12.59 -3.78
N SER A 125 -8.45 13.66 -4.57
CA SER A 125 -9.21 13.79 -5.81
C SER A 125 -8.86 12.65 -6.77
N PRO A 126 -9.80 12.25 -7.65
CA PRO A 126 -9.52 11.30 -8.74
C PRO A 126 -8.24 11.68 -9.50
N LEU A 127 -7.52 10.66 -9.97
CA LEU A 127 -6.21 10.83 -10.63
C LEU A 127 -6.21 10.22 -12.04
N LEU A 128 -6.77 9.01 -12.19
CA LEU A 128 -6.74 8.22 -13.42
C LEU A 128 -8.12 8.09 -14.05
N LEU A 129 -9.17 7.99 -13.24
CA LEU A 129 -10.53 7.81 -13.73
C LEU A 129 -11.08 9.10 -14.34
N PRO A 130 -11.77 9.04 -15.49
CA PRO A 130 -12.40 10.21 -16.09
C PRO A 130 -13.41 10.88 -15.15
N GLU A 131 -13.63 12.19 -15.28
CA GLU A 131 -14.57 12.95 -14.42
C GLU A 131 -15.99 12.38 -14.41
N LYS A 132 -16.44 11.80 -15.53
CA LYS A 132 -17.78 11.20 -15.68
C LYS A 132 -17.84 9.74 -15.22
N TRP A 133 -16.77 9.22 -14.62
CA TRP A 133 -16.75 7.86 -14.12
C TRP A 133 -17.79 7.69 -13.00
N PRO A 134 -18.60 6.62 -13.01
CA PRO A 134 -19.60 6.39 -11.98
C PRO A 134 -18.96 6.32 -10.59
N LYS A 135 -19.51 7.10 -9.65
CA LYS A 135 -19.02 7.11 -8.27
C LYS A 135 -19.15 5.74 -7.63
N GLY A 136 -18.14 5.35 -6.85
CA GLY A 136 -18.10 4.08 -6.13
C GLY A 136 -17.77 2.86 -7.00
N ILE A 137 -17.44 3.04 -8.28
CA ILE A 137 -16.92 1.96 -9.12
C ILE A 137 -15.40 2.03 -9.13
N HIS A 138 -14.77 0.98 -8.64
CA HIS A 138 -13.32 0.86 -8.53
C HIS A 138 -12.86 -0.28 -9.45
N PRO A 139 -12.41 0.02 -10.68
CA PRO A 139 -12.31 -0.98 -11.76
C PRO A 139 -11.29 -2.09 -11.53
N LEU A 140 -10.34 -1.92 -10.60
CA LEU A 140 -9.38 -2.97 -10.26
C LEU A 140 -9.89 -3.94 -9.18
N ARG A 141 -11.11 -3.72 -8.65
CA ARG A 141 -11.73 -4.70 -7.76
C ARG A 141 -12.31 -5.88 -8.54
N LYS A 142 -12.16 -7.08 -7.99
CA LYS A 142 -12.49 -8.36 -8.64
C LYS A 142 -13.98 -8.55 -8.90
N GLU A 143 -14.87 -7.85 -8.20
CA GLU A 143 -16.31 -7.88 -8.47
C GLU A 143 -16.68 -7.23 -9.81
N TYR A 144 -15.80 -6.41 -10.39
CA TYR A 144 -16.05 -5.77 -11.68
C TYR A 144 -15.42 -6.56 -12.82
N SER A 145 -16.27 -7.00 -13.75
CA SER A 145 -15.82 -7.46 -15.07
C SER A 145 -15.81 -6.30 -16.07
N LEU A 146 -14.99 -6.40 -17.12
CA LEU A 146 -15.00 -5.43 -18.23
C LEU A 146 -16.40 -5.25 -18.83
N GLU A 147 -17.18 -6.33 -18.93
CA GLU A 147 -18.56 -6.29 -19.41
C GLU A 147 -19.47 -5.51 -18.47
N SER A 148 -19.36 -5.74 -17.15
CA SER A 148 -20.16 -5.03 -16.15
C SER A 148 -19.87 -3.52 -16.14
N ILE A 149 -18.60 -3.13 -16.30
CA ILE A 149 -18.17 -1.75 -16.40
C ILE A 149 -18.71 -1.12 -17.68
N ARG A 150 -18.53 -1.77 -18.84
CA ARG A 150 -19.05 -1.29 -20.13
C ARG A 150 -20.55 -1.08 -20.09
N LYS A 151 -21.31 -2.03 -19.53
CA LYS A 151 -22.75 -1.91 -19.36
C LYS A 151 -23.14 -0.74 -18.47
N THR A 152 -22.31 -0.37 -17.50
CA THR A 152 -22.58 0.77 -16.63
C THR A 152 -22.26 2.10 -17.30
N LEU A 153 -21.18 2.17 -18.07
CA LEU A 153 -20.72 3.39 -18.75
C LEU A 153 -21.50 3.72 -20.02
N PHE A 154 -21.91 2.71 -20.78
CA PHE A 154 -22.49 2.87 -22.12
C PHE A 154 -23.96 2.44 -22.17
N LYS A 155 -24.67 2.48 -21.04
CA LYS A 155 -26.14 2.36 -21.02
C LYS A 155 -26.73 3.60 -21.70
N GLY A 156 -26.91 3.49 -23.01
CA GLY A 156 -27.77 4.31 -23.87
C GLY A 156 -28.76 3.41 -24.58
#